data_AF-A0A7W1FTY7-F1
#
_entry.id   AF-A0A7W1FTY7-F1
#
_cell.length_a   1.000
_cell.length_b   1.000
_cell.length_c   1.000
_cell.angle_alpha   90.00
_cell.angle_beta   90.00
_cell.angle_gamma   90.00
#
_symmetry.space_group_name_H-M   'P 1'
#
loop_
_entity.id
_entity.type
_entity.pdbx_description
1 polymer ?
#
loop_
_entity_poly.entity_id
_entity_poly.type
_entity_poly.pdbx_seq_one_letter_code
_entity_poly.pdbx_strand_id
1 'polypeptide(L)'
;SPQEVDEVVRSCFGFRLPFFGPFQISDMAGLDVYESVLDVLRDGLGERFTAPQSLRKLVEEGRTGTKSGAGFLEYTEEERERLLLERDRRYAALNELLEDLPPVDAGSGDGS
;
A
#
# COMPACT_ATOMS: atom_id res chain seq x y z
N SER A 1 -14.20 13.45 10.19
CA SER A 1 -13.89 14.85 9.88
C SER A 1 -12.79 14.89 8.83
N PRO A 2 -12.51 16.04 8.18
CA PRO A 2 -11.33 16.16 7.32
C PRO A 2 -10.03 15.72 8.01
N GLN A 3 -9.85 16.10 9.27
CA GLN A 3 -8.67 15.74 10.08
C GLN A 3 -8.54 14.23 10.31
N GLU A 4 -9.65 13.54 10.62
CA GLU A 4 -9.65 12.08 10.77
C GLU A 4 -9.30 11.37 9.46
N VAL A 5 -9.77 11.90 8.32
CA VAL A 5 -9.39 11.37 7.01
C VAL A 5 -7.89 11.56 6.79
N ASP A 6 -7.37 12.75 7.02
CA ASP A 6 -5.94 13.05 6.85
C ASP A 6 -5.06 12.17 7.76
N GLU A 7 -5.46 11.96 9.02
CA GLU A 7 -4.79 11.06 9.96
C GLU A 7 -4.75 9.62 9.45
N VAL A 8 -5.90 9.07 9.03
CA VAL A 8 -5.99 7.72 8.46
C VAL A 8 -5.14 7.61 7.20
N VAL A 9 -5.16 8.61 6.32
CA VAL A 9 -4.36 8.59 5.08
C VAL A 9 -2.87 8.59 5.41
N ARG A 10 -2.42 9.49 6.29
CA ARG A 10 -1.01 9.60 6.69
C ARG A 10 -0.48 8.33 7.36
N SER A 11 -1.29 7.67 8.19
CA SER A 11 -0.89 6.47 8.94
C SER A 11 -1.10 5.16 8.18
N CYS A 12 -2.00 5.13 7.19
CA CYS A 12 -2.28 3.94 6.38
C CYS A 12 -1.56 4.03 5.02
N PHE A 13 -2.31 4.20 3.93
CA PHE A 13 -1.73 4.03 2.60
C PHE A 13 -0.68 5.11 2.30
N GLY A 14 -0.85 6.34 2.78
CA GLY A 14 0.05 7.47 2.57
C GLY A 14 1.42 7.25 3.19
N PHE A 15 1.50 6.59 4.36
CA PHE A 15 2.76 6.22 5.03
C PHE A 15 3.74 5.48 4.10
N ARG A 16 3.20 4.67 3.18
CA ARG A 16 4.00 3.77 2.33
C ARG A 16 4.51 4.44 1.05
N LEU A 17 3.83 5.49 0.59
CA LEU A 17 4.05 6.14 -0.71
C LEU A 17 5.39 6.88 -0.89
N PRO A 18 6.05 7.43 0.15
CA PRO A 18 7.37 8.05 -0.02
C PRO A 18 8.44 7.11 -0.56
N PHE A 19 8.25 5.81 -0.42
CA PHE A 19 9.26 4.80 -0.75
C PHE A 19 8.81 3.81 -1.81
N PHE A 20 7.53 3.44 -1.80
CA PHE A 20 7.00 2.36 -2.64
C PHE A 20 5.76 2.86 -3.39
N GLY A 21 5.77 2.71 -4.71
CA GLY A 21 4.63 3.05 -5.54
C GLY A 21 3.44 2.10 -5.32
N PRO A 22 2.22 2.49 -5.73
CA PRO A 22 1.01 1.70 -5.47
C PRO A 22 1.07 0.27 -6.05
N PHE A 23 1.65 0.08 -7.24
CA PHE A 23 1.82 -1.26 -7.83
C PHE A 23 2.83 -2.13 -7.08
N GLN A 24 3.92 -1.52 -6.60
CA GLN A 24 4.90 -2.23 -5.79
C GLN A 24 4.31 -2.61 -4.43
N ILE A 25 3.50 -1.74 -3.83
CA ILE A 25 2.76 -2.03 -2.59
C ILE A 25 1.74 -3.16 -2.82
N SER A 26 0.99 -3.14 -3.92
CA SER A 26 0.03 -4.22 -4.22
C SER A 26 0.74 -5.55 -4.44
N ASP A 27 1.86 -5.56 -5.16
CA ASP A 27 2.65 -6.77 -5.37
C ASP A 27 3.25 -7.29 -4.05
N MET A 28 3.69 -6.40 -3.14
CA MET A 28 4.16 -6.80 -1.81
C MET A 28 3.06 -7.38 -0.92
N ALA A 29 1.84 -6.87 -1.04
CA ALA A 29 0.69 -7.32 -0.25
C ALA A 29 0.06 -8.61 -0.80
N GLY A 30 0.14 -8.83 -2.12
CA GLY A 30 -0.41 -9.99 -2.81
C GLY A 30 -1.62 -9.63 -3.66
N LEU A 31 -1.53 -9.89 -4.97
CA LEU A 31 -2.59 -9.55 -5.93
C LEU A 31 -3.84 -10.42 -5.76
N ASP A 32 -3.68 -11.66 -5.31
CA ASP A 32 -4.76 -12.58 -4.97
C ASP A 32 -5.56 -12.09 -3.74
N VAL A 33 -4.87 -11.47 -2.77
CA VAL A 33 -5.52 -10.83 -1.63
C VAL A 33 -6.32 -9.61 -2.10
N TYR A 34 -5.75 -8.79 -2.99
CA TYR A 34 -6.47 -7.63 -3.56
C TYR A 34 -7.72 -8.05 -4.34
N GLU A 35 -7.62 -9.09 -5.18
CA GLU A 35 -8.78 -9.62 -5.91
C GLU A 35 -9.87 -10.08 -4.92
N SER A 36 -9.48 -10.85 -3.90
CA SER A 36 -10.42 -11.37 -2.89
C SER A 36 -11.12 -10.23 -2.13
N VAL A 37 -10.38 -9.19 -1.74
CA VAL A 37 -10.95 -8.00 -1.07
C VAL A 37 -11.92 -7.26 -1.98
N LEU A 38 -11.55 -7.06 -3.25
CA LEU A 38 -12.42 -6.38 -4.22
C LEU A 38 -13.70 -7.18 -4.51
N ASP A 39 -13.63 -8.51 -4.56
CA ASP A 39 -14.82 -9.35 -4.71
C ASP A 39 -15.75 -9.23 -3.48
N VAL A 40 -15.21 -9.28 -2.26
CA VAL A 40 -16.00 -9.04 -1.04
C VAL A 40 -16.63 -7.64 -1.03
N LEU A 41 -15.88 -6.61 -1.41
CA LEU A 41 -16.37 -5.24 -1.48
C LEU A 41 -17.41 -5.07 -2.59
N ARG A 42 -17.26 -5.73 -3.73
CA ARG A 42 -18.26 -5.72 -4.82
C ARG A 42 -19.57 -6.33 -4.34
N ASP A 43 -19.51 -7.48 -3.68
CA ASP A 43 -20.70 -8.19 -3.20
C ASP A 43 -21.44 -7.38 -2.13
N GLY A 44 -20.71 -6.63 -1.28
CA GLY A 44 -21.29 -5.80 -0.22
C GLY A 44 -21.68 -4.37 -0.62
N LEU A 45 -20.92 -3.74 -1.52
CA LEU A 45 -21.00 -2.29 -1.81
C LEU A 45 -21.22 -1.97 -3.31
N GLY A 46 -21.30 -2.99 -4.16
CA GLY A 46 -21.69 -2.91 -5.56
C GLY A 46 -20.54 -2.82 -6.58
N GLU A 47 -20.92 -2.75 -7.86
CA GLU A 47 -20.05 -2.87 -9.05
C GLU A 47 -18.86 -1.92 -9.13
N ARG A 48 -18.84 -0.82 -8.35
CA ARG A 48 -17.70 0.10 -8.30
C ARG A 48 -16.42 -0.55 -7.76
N PHE A 49 -16.57 -1.65 -7.03
CA PHE A 49 -15.45 -2.43 -6.48
C PHE A 49 -15.08 -3.63 -7.35
N THR A 50 -15.62 -3.75 -8.57
CA THR A 50 -15.27 -4.82 -9.48
C THR A 50 -13.77 -4.79 -9.80
N ALA A 51 -13.08 -5.89 -9.47
CA ALA A 51 -11.65 -6.04 -9.70
C ALA A 51 -11.30 -5.80 -11.18
N PRO A 52 -10.30 -4.94 -11.49
CA PRO A 52 -9.86 -4.68 -12.85
C PRO A 52 -9.41 -5.96 -13.56
N GLN A 53 -9.68 -6.09 -14.86
CA GLN A 53 -9.27 -7.26 -15.64
C GLN A 53 -7.74 -7.47 -15.63
N SER A 54 -6.96 -6.39 -15.58
CA SER A 54 -5.50 -6.47 -15.48
C SER A 54 -5.05 -7.17 -14.20
N LEU A 55 -5.74 -6.97 -13.08
CA LEU A 55 -5.47 -7.64 -11.81
C LEU A 55 -5.85 -9.12 -11.89
N ARG A 56 -7.08 -9.44 -12.32
CA ARG A 56 -7.57 -10.82 -12.42
C ARG A 56 -6.66 -11.69 -13.29
N LYS A 57 -6.27 -11.17 -14.45
CA LYS A 57 -5.38 -11.90 -15.38
C LYS A 57 -4.04 -12.26 -14.73
N LEU A 58 -3.45 -11.37 -13.95
CA LEU A 58 -2.20 -11.67 -13.23
C LEU A 58 -2.40 -12.78 -12.19
N VAL A 59 -3.51 -12.75 -11.45
CA VAL A 59 -3.83 -13.80 -10.47
C VAL A 59 -4.08 -15.15 -11.15
N GLU A 60 -4.83 -15.18 -12.26
CA GLU A 60 -5.07 -16.37 -13.07
C GLU A 60 -3.77 -16.97 -13.63
N GLU A 61 -2.79 -16.13 -13.99
CA GLU A 61 -1.46 -16.54 -14.44
C GLU A 61 -0.51 -16.97 -13.30
N GLY A 62 -0.97 -16.93 -12.04
CA GLY A 62 -0.16 -17.24 -10.86
C GLY A 62 0.84 -16.14 -10.48
N ARG A 63 0.76 -14.97 -11.12
CA ARG A 63 1.57 -13.78 -10.88
C ARG A 63 0.99 -12.96 -9.74
N THR A 64 1.07 -13.53 -8.54
CA THR A 64 0.45 -12.99 -7.32
C THR A 64 1.27 -11.91 -6.60
N GLY A 65 2.34 -11.39 -7.20
CA GLY A 65 3.19 -10.33 -6.64
C GLY A 65 4.57 -10.82 -6.21
N THR A 66 5.14 -10.19 -5.20
CA THR A 66 6.52 -10.47 -4.76
C THR A 66 6.69 -11.92 -4.29
N LYS A 67 5.66 -12.56 -3.73
CA LYS A 67 5.74 -13.96 -3.27
C LYS A 67 5.92 -14.97 -4.40
N SER A 68 5.47 -14.65 -5.62
CA SER A 68 5.61 -15.49 -6.82
C SER A 68 6.72 -15.02 -7.75
N GLY A 69 7.48 -13.98 -7.38
CA GLY A 69 8.52 -13.36 -8.22
C GLY A 69 7.98 -12.47 -9.34
N ALA A 70 6.66 -12.38 -9.49
CA ALA A 70 6.02 -11.57 -10.52
C ALA A 70 4.60 -11.18 -10.11
N GLY A 71 4.23 -9.94 -10.42
CA GLY A 71 2.89 -9.35 -10.31
C GLY A 71 2.73 -8.32 -11.43
N PHE A 72 2.37 -7.08 -11.07
CA PHE A 72 2.47 -5.94 -11.99
C PHE A 72 3.92 -5.64 -12.39
N LEU A 73 4.86 -5.97 -11.51
CA LEU A 73 6.30 -5.89 -11.74
C LEU A 73 6.93 -7.29 -11.73
N GLU A 74 8.12 -7.40 -12.30
CA GLU A 74 8.96 -8.61 -12.24
C GLU A 74 10.02 -8.43 -11.15
N TYR A 75 10.38 -9.51 -10.47
CA TYR A 75 11.34 -9.48 -9.37
C TYR A 75 12.33 -10.65 -9.47
N THR A 76 13.63 -10.35 -9.48
CA THR A 76 14.64 -11.39 -9.22
C THR A 76 14.64 -11.79 -7.74
N GLU A 77 15.26 -12.92 -7.40
CA GLU A 77 15.38 -13.33 -6.00
C GLU A 77 16.10 -12.26 -5.17
N GLU A 78 17.20 -11.71 -5.69
CA GLU A 78 17.97 -10.68 -5.00
C GLU A 78 17.16 -9.40 -4.80
N GLU A 79 16.33 -9.02 -5.78
CA GLU A 79 15.44 -7.86 -5.67
C GLU A 79 14.37 -8.06 -4.60
N ARG A 80 13.80 -9.26 -4.48
CA ARG A 80 12.81 -9.60 -3.45
C ARG A 80 13.40 -9.52 -2.06
N GLU A 81 14.56 -10.14 -1.85
CA GLU A 81 15.25 -10.13 -0.55
C GLU A 81 15.60 -8.69 -0.15
N ARG A 82 16.17 -7.93 -1.08
CA ARG A 82 16.51 -6.53 -0.85
C ARG A 82 15.28 -5.70 -0.53
N LEU A 83 14.19 -5.87 -1.29
CA LEU A 83 12.96 -5.09 -1.13
C LEU A 83 12.37 -5.26 0.28
N LEU A 84 12.32 -6.49 0.80
CA LEU A 84 11.78 -6.76 2.14
C LEU A 84 12.63 -6.10 3.23
N LEU A 85 13.96 -6.25 3.16
CA LEU A 85 14.88 -5.62 4.12
C LEU A 85 14.78 -4.09 4.09
N GLU A 86 14.80 -3.52 2.89
CA GLU A 86 14.77 -2.09 2.65
C GLU A 86 13.42 -1.45 2.99
N ARG A 87 12.32 -2.22 2.90
CA ARG A 87 10.98 -1.82 3.37
C ARG A 87 10.96 -1.64 4.88
N ASP A 88 11.37 -2.67 5.61
CA ASP A 88 11.29 -2.64 7.07
C ASP A 88 12.19 -1.52 7.64
N ARG A 89 13.39 -1.37 7.08
CA ARG A 89 14.30 -0.27 7.43
C ARG A 89 13.71 1.11 7.16
N ARG A 90 13.10 1.32 5.99
CA ARG A 90 12.51 2.63 5.62
C ARG A 90 11.30 2.96 6.47
N TYR A 91 10.45 1.98 6.78
CA TYR A 91 9.31 2.18 7.66
C TYR A 91 9.74 2.54 9.08
N ALA A 92 10.76 1.87 9.62
CA ALA A 92 11.32 2.24 10.91
C ALA A 92 11.87 3.68 10.92
N ALA A 93 12.68 4.04 9.91
CA ALA A 93 13.26 5.37 9.82
C ALA A 93 12.21 6.48 9.63
N LEU A 94 11.15 6.23 8.85
CA LEU A 94 10.07 7.19 8.71
C LEU A 94 9.24 7.32 9.99
N ASN A 95 9.03 6.22 10.72
CA ASN A 95 8.35 6.28 12.01
C ASN A 95 9.13 7.13 13.02
N GLU A 96 10.45 6.92 13.14
CA GLU A 96 11.33 7.76 13.96
C GLU A 96 11.25 9.24 13.55
N LEU A 97 11.27 9.52 12.23
CA LEU A 97 11.14 10.89 11.72
C LEU A 97 9.79 11.52 12.08
N LEU A 98 8.68 10.76 12.04
CA LEU A 98 7.35 11.26 12.40
C LEU A 98 7.19 11.45 13.91
N GLU A 99 7.94 10.73 14.74
CA GLU A 99 8.02 10.97 16.19
C GLU A 99 8.79 12.27 16.48
N ASP A 100 9.91 12.51 15.78
CA ASP A 100 10.73 13.72 15.93
C ASP A 100 10.07 14.97 15.32
N LEU A 101 9.36 14.80 14.21
CA LEU A 101 8.71 15.86 13.43
C LEU A 101 7.26 15.47 13.11
N PRO A 102 6.33 15.60 14.09
CA PRO A 102 4.95 15.21 13.90
C PRO A 102 4.24 16.07 12.85
N PRO A 103 3.24 15.53 12.13
CA PRO A 103 2.42 16.30 11.20
C PRO A 103 1.77 17.51 11.88
N VAL A 104 1.75 18.64 11.18
CA VAL A 104 1.06 19.84 11.63
C VAL A 104 -0.38 19.83 11.10
N ASP A 105 -1.35 19.94 11.98
CA ASP A 105 -2.75 20.03 11.56
C ASP A 105 -3.09 21.47 11.11
N ALA A 106 -3.81 21.57 9.99
CA ALA A 106 -4.30 22.86 9.52
C ALA A 106 -5.44 23.35 10.43
N GLY A 107 -5.33 24.59 10.93
CA GLY A 107 -6.38 25.22 11.73
C GLY A 107 -6.28 25.00 13.24
N SER A 108 -5.27 24.29 13.73
CA SER A 108 -4.80 24.46 15.12
C SER A 108 -4.05 25.78 15.18
N GLY A 109 -4.77 26.90 15.17
CA GLY A 109 -4.17 28.20 15.44
C GLY A 109 -3.44 28.09 16.76
N ASP A 110 -2.13 28.36 16.74
CA ASP A 110 -1.49 28.95 17.90
C ASP A 110 -2.13 30.33 18.08
N GLY A 111 -3.22 30.36 18.84
CA GLY A 111 -3.60 31.58 19.51
C GLY A 111 -2.48 31.94 20.47
N SER A 112 -1.48 32.68 20.00
CA SER A 112 -0.48 33.39 20.80
C SER A 112 -0.06 34.66 20.06
#